data_AF-K9QN41-F1
#
_entry.id   AF-K9QN41-F1
#
_cell.length_a   1.000
_cell.length_b   1.000
_cell.length_c   1.000
_cell.angle_alpha   90.00
_cell.angle_beta   90.00
_cell.angle_gamma   90.00
#
_symmetry.space_group_name_H-M   'P 1'
#
loop_
_entity.id
_entity.type
_entity.pdbx_description
1 polymer ?
#
loop_
_entity_poly.entity_id
_entity_poly.type
_entity_poly.pdbx_seq_one_letter_code
_entity_poly.pdbx_strand_id
1 'polypeptide(L)' 'MIIQWSDEDQLFLVTIPEFADLVIMPCTHGKTREEAIHNGEEVIEMYLEAWQLEGELIPEPMTLHFA' A
#
# COMPACT_ATOMS: atom_id res chain seq x y z
N MET A 1 2.87 -1.28 5.42
CA MET A 1 2.38 -2.17 4.33
C MET A 1 2.06 -3.56 4.86
N ILE A 2 0.89 -4.09 4.50
CA ILE A 2 0.40 -5.43 4.81
C ILE A 2 0.26 -6.21 3.50
N ILE A 3 0.77 -7.45 3.46
CA ILE A 3 0.70 -8.34 2.29
C ILE A 3 -0.02 -9.62 2.71
N GLN A 4 -1.10 -9.98 2.01
CA GLN A 4 -1.93 -11.14 2.32
C GLN A 4 -2.14 -12.02 1.09
N TRP A 5 -2.13 -13.33 1.27
CA TRP A 5 -2.47 -14.29 0.21
C TRP A 5 -4.00 -14.34 0.02
N SER A 6 -4.45 -14.16 -1.21
CA SER A 6 -5.83 -14.45 -1.63
C SER A 6 -5.87 -15.83 -2.27
N ASP A 7 -6.62 -16.75 -1.64
CA ASP A 7 -6.84 -18.08 -2.21
C ASP A 7 -7.78 -18.03 -3.42
N GLU A 8 -8.69 -17.06 -3.49
CA GLU A 8 -9.60 -16.88 -4.62
C GLU A 8 -8.85 -16.40 -5.88
N ASP A 9 -7.99 -15.40 -5.71
CA ASP A 9 -7.28 -14.78 -6.83
C ASP A 9 -5.95 -15.47 -7.15
N GLN A 10 -5.43 -16.29 -6.22
CA GLN A 10 -4.08 -16.86 -6.26
C GLN A 10 -3.00 -15.77 -6.39
N LEU A 11 -3.18 -14.67 -5.65
CA LEU A 11 -2.31 -13.50 -5.64
C LEU A 11 -2.00 -13.04 -4.22
N PHE A 12 -0.86 -12.37 -4.07
CA PHE A 12 -0.56 -11.58 -2.89
C PHE A 12 -1.15 -10.19 -3.07
N LEU A 13 -2.13 -9.84 -2.23
CA LEU A 13 -2.79 -8.55 -2.21
C LEU A 13 -2.08 -7.61 -1.24
N VAL A 14 -1.97 -6.33 -1.61
CA VAL A 14 -1.24 -5.32 -0.86
C VAL A 14 -2.22 -4.28 -0.33
N THR A 15 -2.16 -4.06 0.98
CA THR A 15 -2.85 -2.97 1.65
C THR A 15 -1.81 -2.05 2.28
N ILE A 16 -1.99 -0.74 2.12
CA ILE A 16 -1.19 0.30 2.80
C ILE A 16 -2.13 0.96 3.81
N PRO A 17 -2.14 0.51 5.07
CA PRO A 17 -3.11 0.98 6.05
C PRO A 17 -3.16 2.50 6.23
N GLU A 18 -2.01 3.17 6.13
CA GLU A 18 -1.88 4.62 6.19
C GLU A 18 -2.70 5.34 5.10
N PHE A 19 -2.96 4.66 3.98
CA PHE A 19 -3.66 5.23 2.83
C PHE A 19 -5.13 4.80 2.76
N ALA A 20 -5.62 3.98 3.70
CA ALA A 20 -6.91 3.30 3.59
C ALA A 20 -8.13 4.25 3.56
N ASP A 21 -8.00 5.47 4.08
CA ASP A 21 -9.04 6.50 4.02
C ASP A 21 -9.02 7.31 2.70
N LEU A 22 -7.95 7.19 1.92
CA LEU A 22 -7.73 7.97 0.68
C LEU A 22 -7.75 7.11 -0.59
N VAL A 23 -7.41 5.84 -0.47
CA VAL A 23 -7.20 4.92 -1.59
C VAL A 23 -7.98 3.63 -1.35
N ILE A 24 -8.63 3.11 -2.39
CA ILE A 24 -9.34 1.83 -2.33
C ILE A 24 -8.32 0.71 -2.11
N MET A 25 -8.60 -0.13 -1.12
CA MET A 25 -7.77 -1.27 -0.76
C MET A 25 -8.43 -2.60 -1.16
N PRO A 26 -7.65 -3.63 -1.49
CA PRO A 26 -6.19 -3.62 -1.69
C PRO A 26 -5.81 -2.81 -2.93
N CYS A 27 -4.73 -2.04 -2.83
CA CYS A 27 -4.37 -1.03 -3.84
C CYS A 27 -3.49 -1.61 -4.97
N THR A 28 -2.87 -2.77 -4.75
CA THR A 28 -2.12 -3.51 -5.76
C THR A 28 -1.96 -4.98 -5.35
N HIS A 29 -1.29 -5.75 -6.19
CA HIS A 29 -1.10 -7.19 -6.05
C HIS A 29 0.22 -7.65 -6.68
N GLY A 30 0.63 -8.89 -6.39
CA GLY A 30 1.70 -9.60 -7.10
C GLY A 30 1.49 -11.12 -7.06
N LYS A 31 2.07 -11.85 -8.01
CA LYS A 31 2.04 -13.32 -8.04
C LYS A 31 3.01 -13.93 -7.06
N THR A 32 4.07 -13.21 -6.74
CA THR A 32 5.01 -13.55 -5.67
C THR A 32 4.99 -12.48 -4.58
N ARG A 33 5.50 -12.82 -3.40
CA ARG A 33 5.67 -11.83 -2.34
C ARG A 33 6.60 -10.68 -2.75
N GLU A 34 7.64 -10.99 -3.51
CA GLU A 34 8.61 -10.00 -3.98
C GLU A 34 7.97 -9.03 -4.97
N GLU A 35 7.20 -9.54 -5.94
CA GLU A 35 6.43 -8.72 -6.87
C GLU A 35 5.41 -7.84 -6.15
N ALA A 36 4.70 -8.39 -5.15
CA ALA A 36 3.76 -7.61 -4.36
C ALA A 36 4.45 -6.49 -3.55
N ILE A 37 5.64 -6.75 -2.99
CA ILE A 37 6.42 -5.71 -2.30
C ILE A 37 6.79 -4.60 -3.28
N HIS A 38 7.37 -4.96 -4.43
CA HIS A 38 7.81 -4.00 -5.43
C HIS A 38 6.66 -3.13 -5.94
N ASN A 39 5.55 -3.76 -6.33
CA ASN A 39 4.36 -3.03 -6.78
C ASN A 39 3.78 -2.15 -5.67
N GLY A 40 3.85 -2.59 -4.41
CA GLY A 40 3.44 -1.80 -3.25
C GLY A 40 4.31 -0.55 -3.06
N GLU A 41 5.62 -0.67 -3.22
CA GLU A 41 6.57 0.46 -3.17
C GLU A 41 6.31 1.47 -4.30
N GLU A 42 6.07 1.00 -5.54
CA GLU A 42 5.71 1.88 -6.67
C GLU A 42 4.42 2.65 -6.40
N VAL A 43 3.39 1.99 -5.84
CA VAL A 43 2.13 2.65 -5.47
C VAL A 43 2.33 3.68 -4.38
N ILE A 44 3.19 3.42 -3.38
CA ILE A 44 3.53 4.39 -2.33
C ILE A 44 4.16 5.63 -2.97
N GLU A 45 5.19 5.46 -3.79
CA GLU A 45 5.90 6.57 -4.45
C GLU A 45 4.94 7.40 -5.30
N MET A 46 4.14 6.75 -6.16
CA MET A 46 3.17 7.41 -7.03
C MET A 46 2.16 8.27 -6.25
N TYR A 47 1.59 7.77 -5.14
CA TYR A 47 0.63 8.55 -4.35
C TYR A 47 1.28 9.68 -3.58
N LEU A 48 2.47 9.47 -3.01
CA LEU A 48 3.20 10.52 -2.32
C LEU A 48 3.57 11.68 -3.26
N GLU A 49 4.03 11.37 -4.47
CA GLU A 49 4.30 12.38 -5.50
C GLU A 49 3.03 13.14 -5.91
N ALA A 50 1.92 12.43 -6.12
CA ALA A 50 0.65 13.05 -6.48
C ALA A 50 0.15 14.02 -5.40
N TRP A 51 0.11 13.59 -4.14
CA TRP A 51 -0.34 14.45 -3.03
C TRP A 51 0.59 15.63 -2.81
N GLN A 52 1.90 15.45 -2.99
CA GLN A 52 2.86 16.55 -2.90
C GLN A 52 2.62 17.60 -3.99
N LEU A 53 2.33 17.18 -5.22
CA LEU A 53 2.04 18.10 -6.35
C LEU A 53 0.70 18.83 -6.18
N GLU A 54 -0.30 18.16 -5.63
CA GLU A 54 -1.64 18.70 -5.39
C GLU A 54 -1.71 19.58 -4.12
N GLY A 55 -0.69 19.52 -3.27
CA GLY A 55 -0.67 20.22 -1.98
C GLY A 55 -1.62 19.59 -0.95
N GLU A 56 -1.97 18.32 -1.16
CA GLU A 56 -2.83 17.53 -0.28
C GLU A 56 -2.07 17.08 0.97
N LEU A 57 -2.82 16.71 2.01
CA LEU A 57 -2.24 16.17 3.24
C LEU A 57 -1.70 14.76 2.98
N ILE A 58 -0.40 14.58 3.20
CA ILE A 58 0.26 13.27 3.19
C ILE A 58 -0.10 12.55 4.50
N PRO A 59 -0.58 11.28 4.43
CA PRO A 59 -0.85 10.50 5.62
C PRO A 59 0.41 10.30 6.48
N GLU A 60 0.25 10.42 7.79
CA GLU A 60 1.33 10.14 8.74
C GLU A 60 1.59 8.63 8.83
N PRO A 61 2.85 8.19 8.96
CA PRO A 61 3.18 6.78 9.12
C PRO A 61 2.54 6.16 10.37
N MET A 62 2.02 4.94 10.27
CA MET A 62 1.63 4.22 11.48
C MET A 62 2.88 3.71 12.20
N THR A 63 3.11 4.24 13.40
CA THR A 63 4.21 3.83 14.25
C THR A 63 3.86 2.55 15.00
N LEU A 64 4.76 1.57 14.96
CA LEU A 64 4.59 0.35 15.75
C LEU A 64 4.85 0.67 17.22
N HIS A 65 3.82 0.61 18.05
CA HIS A 65 3.96 0.70 19.50
C HIS A 65 4.18 -0.70 20.09
N PHE A 66 5.35 -0.91 20.69
CA PHE A 66 5.59 -2.09 21.52
C PHE A 66 5.05 -1.83 22.92
N ALA A 67 4.26 -2.77 23.44
CA ALA A 67 3.80 -2.80 24.83
C ALA A 67 4.77 -3.60 25.71
#